data_AF-A0A173TNR7-F1
#
_entry.id   AF-A0A173TNR7-F1
#
_cell.length_a   1.000
_cell.length_b   1.000
_cell.length_c   1.000
_cell.angle_alpha   90.00
_cell.angle_beta   90.00
_cell.angle_gamma   90.00
#
_symmetry.space_group_name_H-M   'P 1'
#
loop_
_entity.id
_entity.type
_entity.pdbx_description
1 polymer ?
#
loop_
_entity_poly.entity_id
_entity_poly.type
_entity_poly.pdbx_seq_one_letter_code
_entity_poly.pdbx_strand_id
1 'polypeptide(L)'
;MATVDKLIIMFNDEKVKLFIKGVEVEKEIVCNGTTYEIDLFFELEKTEPTVYYDQWNGKLWFEVFHTCKVDSKQAEDFAIANETLFEYKVPNCFNFVNNISLEGYEKRKLFIAEKYRKNGVYGCLISKTRQESLAYWKKSEKGNWTARIGEHSFTIIKSKFGENYGLIYGNGKCLWQYNGKKFLAIDDAKRNADFIAFKLYNGEKI
;
A
#
# COMPACT_ATOMS: atom_id res chain seq x y z
N MET A 1 1.96 20.70 26.09
CA MET A 1 0.98 20.16 25.14
C MET A 1 1.74 19.23 24.22
N ALA A 2 1.44 17.93 24.24
CA ALA A 2 2.14 16.96 23.39
C ALA A 2 1.88 17.32 21.93
N THR A 3 2.92 17.67 21.19
CA THR A 3 2.85 17.90 19.75
C THR A 3 2.58 16.56 19.09
N VAL A 4 1.40 16.42 18.49
CA VAL A 4 1.10 15.31 17.58
C VAL A 4 2.14 15.35 16.46
N ASP A 5 2.98 14.33 16.39
CA ASP A 5 3.99 14.23 15.35
C ASP A 5 3.28 14.07 14.00
N LYS A 6 3.63 14.95 13.05
CA LYS A 6 3.03 14.97 11.72
C LYS A 6 3.99 14.34 10.73
N LEU A 7 3.51 13.30 10.06
CA LEU A 7 4.21 12.69 8.93
C LEU A 7 3.39 12.94 7.67
N ILE A 8 4.05 13.28 6.57
CA ILE A 8 3.42 13.36 5.26
C ILE A 8 3.88 12.14 4.48
N ILE A 9 2.94 11.37 3.96
CA ILE A 9 3.22 10.29 3.01
C ILE A 9 2.59 10.62 1.66
N MET A 10 3.20 10.13 0.59
CA MET A 10 2.53 10.05 -0.71
C MET A 10 1.89 8.67 -0.84
N PHE A 11 0.62 8.64 -1.19
CA PHE A 11 -0.23 7.46 -1.21
C PHE A 11 -1.15 7.51 -2.43
N ASN A 12 -1.01 6.57 -3.38
CA ASN A 12 -1.72 6.59 -4.67
C ASN A 12 -1.65 7.94 -5.39
N ASP A 13 -0.45 8.53 -5.47
CA ASP A 13 -0.20 9.87 -6.03
C ASP A 13 -0.89 11.02 -5.29
N GLU A 14 -1.57 10.75 -4.16
CA GLU A 14 -2.16 11.75 -3.28
C GLU A 14 -1.28 11.99 -2.05
N LYS A 15 -1.29 13.24 -1.57
CA LYS A 15 -0.56 13.63 -0.37
C LYS A 15 -1.44 13.37 0.85
N VAL A 16 -1.01 12.47 1.73
CA VAL A 16 -1.72 12.16 2.98
C VAL A 16 -0.90 12.64 4.17
N LYS A 17 -1.51 13.47 5.02
CA LYS A 17 -0.92 13.84 6.31
C LYS A 17 -1.41 12.90 7.38
N LEU A 18 -0.49 12.33 8.11
CA LEU A 18 -0.70 11.47 9.27
C LEU A 18 -0.50 12.29 10.53
N PHE A 19 -1.42 12.12 11.46
CA PHE A 19 -1.33 12.68 12.81
C PHE A 19 -1.09 11.51 13.74
N ILE A 20 0.15 11.36 14.21
CA ILE A 20 0.61 10.16 14.90
C ILE A 20 0.33 10.30 16.40
N LYS A 21 -0.44 9.35 16.94
CA LYS A 21 -0.72 9.21 18.37
C LYS A 21 0.39 8.44 19.08
N GLY A 22 0.93 7.41 18.43
CA GLY A 22 2.00 6.57 18.97
C GLY A 22 2.81 5.89 17.87
N VAL A 23 4.05 5.54 18.19
CA VAL A 23 4.96 4.80 17.31
C VAL A 23 5.62 3.66 18.09
N GLU A 24 5.70 2.49 17.46
CA GLU A 24 6.45 1.32 17.93
C GLU A 24 7.42 0.89 16.82
N VAL A 25 8.63 0.47 17.21
CA VAL A 25 9.69 0.01 16.30
C VAL A 25 9.79 -1.51 16.42
N GLU A 26 10.08 -2.22 15.32
CA GLU A 26 10.25 -3.69 15.30
C GLU A 26 9.05 -4.41 15.92
N LYS A 27 7.83 -4.02 15.50
CA LYS A 27 6.60 -4.54 16.08
C LYS A 27 6.19 -5.86 15.43
N GLU A 28 5.97 -6.87 16.25
CA GLU A 28 5.43 -8.15 15.80
C GLU A 28 3.91 -8.09 15.51
N ILE A 29 3.49 -8.80 14.45
CA ILE A 29 2.08 -9.03 14.13
C ILE A 29 1.88 -10.43 13.55
N VAL A 30 0.77 -11.07 13.92
CA VAL A 30 0.30 -12.32 13.31
C VAL A 30 -0.69 -12.00 12.18
N CYS A 31 -0.26 -12.18 10.94
CA CYS A 31 -1.08 -12.01 9.74
C CYS A 31 -1.32 -13.37 9.07
N ASN A 32 -2.59 -13.76 8.93
CA ASN A 32 -2.99 -15.01 8.28
C ASN A 32 -2.27 -16.27 8.83
N GLY A 33 -2.02 -16.31 10.14
CA GLY A 33 -1.34 -17.43 10.82
C GLY A 33 0.19 -17.39 10.76
N THR A 34 0.78 -16.36 10.13
CA THR A 34 2.23 -16.15 10.06
C THR A 34 2.62 -14.95 10.91
N THR A 35 3.70 -15.06 11.68
CA THR A 35 4.26 -13.93 12.45
C THR A 35 5.25 -13.16 11.59
N TYR A 36 5.11 -11.83 11.57
CA TYR A 36 6.01 -10.88 10.93
C TYR A 36 6.50 -9.86 11.96
N GLU A 37 7.73 -9.38 11.80
CA GLU A 37 8.28 -8.23 12.51
C GLU A 37 8.34 -7.06 11.52
N ILE A 38 7.76 -5.92 11.87
CA ILE A 38 7.65 -4.74 11.00
C ILE A 38 8.47 -3.59 11.58
N ASP A 39 9.28 -2.94 10.74
CA ASP A 39 10.18 -1.85 11.13
C ASP A 39 9.49 -0.77 11.99
N LEU A 40 8.32 -0.30 11.56
CA LEU A 40 7.58 0.76 12.24
C LEU A 40 6.08 0.49 12.23
N PHE A 41 5.44 0.68 13.38
CA PHE A 41 3.99 0.71 13.53
C PHE A 41 3.56 2.09 14.03
N PHE A 42 2.57 2.69 13.35
CA PHE A 42 1.95 3.93 13.76
C PHE A 42 0.50 3.70 14.19
N GLU A 43 0.20 4.16 15.41
CA GLU A 43 -1.17 4.43 15.84
C GLU A 43 -1.52 5.87 15.45
N LEU A 44 -2.59 6.06 14.70
CA LEU A 44 -2.99 7.35 14.16
C LEU A 44 -4.10 7.98 15.03
N GLU A 45 -4.08 9.30 15.15
CA GLU A 45 -5.19 10.07 15.72
C GLU A 45 -6.17 10.51 14.62
N LYS A 46 -5.66 10.84 13.43
CA LYS A 46 -6.43 11.16 12.22
C LYS A 46 -5.53 11.19 10.98
N THR A 47 -6.14 11.33 9.81
CA THR A 47 -5.46 11.65 8.56
C THR A 47 -6.10 12.83 7.85
N GLU A 48 -5.34 13.46 6.95
CA GLU A 48 -5.85 14.39 5.93
C GLU A 48 -5.39 13.89 4.56
N PRO A 49 -6.29 13.45 3.67
CA PRO A 49 -7.75 13.33 3.82
C PRO A 49 -8.20 12.33 4.89
N THR A 50 -9.35 12.57 5.55
CA THR A 50 -9.87 11.74 6.67
C THR A 50 -10.29 10.34 6.24
N VAL A 51 -10.66 10.15 4.96
CA VAL A 51 -11.06 8.84 4.42
C VAL A 51 -10.03 7.74 4.69
N TYR A 52 -8.74 8.09 4.72
CA TYR A 52 -7.66 7.15 4.97
C TYR A 52 -7.59 6.67 6.43
N TYR A 53 -7.99 7.50 7.39
CA TYR A 53 -8.05 7.10 8.79
C TYR A 53 -9.07 5.99 8.99
N ASP A 54 -10.27 6.18 8.43
CA ASP A 54 -11.35 5.20 8.51
C ASP A 54 -10.95 3.90 7.81
N GLN A 55 -10.39 4.00 6.60
CA GLN A 55 -9.95 2.85 5.82
C GLN A 55 -8.82 2.07 6.50
N TRP A 56 -7.85 2.76 7.09
CA TRP A 56 -6.73 2.12 7.77
C TRP A 56 -7.06 1.75 9.21
N ASN A 57 -8.29 2.00 9.67
CA ASN A 57 -8.74 1.75 11.02
C ASN A 57 -7.78 2.36 12.08
N GLY A 58 -7.28 3.56 11.79
CA GLY A 58 -6.31 4.27 12.63
C GLY A 58 -4.94 3.59 12.80
N LYS A 59 -4.58 2.61 11.97
CA LYS A 59 -3.33 1.84 12.09
C LYS A 59 -2.56 1.83 10.77
N LEU A 60 -1.24 2.05 10.83
CA LEU A 60 -0.37 1.96 9.68
C LEU A 60 0.90 1.17 10.01
N TRP A 61 1.12 0.08 9.28
CA TRP A 61 2.33 -0.73 9.33
C TRP A 61 3.28 -0.27 8.23
N PHE A 62 4.53 -0.02 8.58
CA PHE A 62 5.46 0.72 7.75
C PHE A 62 6.80 -0.02 7.67
N GLU A 63 7.13 -0.47 6.46
CA GLU A 63 8.37 -1.18 6.11
C GLU A 63 9.35 -0.25 5.40
N VAL A 64 10.62 -0.29 5.80
CA VAL A 64 11.69 0.50 5.21
C VAL A 64 12.49 -0.38 4.26
N PHE A 65 12.17 -0.28 2.97
CA PHE A 65 12.93 -0.94 1.93
C PHE A 65 14.29 -0.25 1.70
N HIS A 66 15.32 -0.74 2.40
CA HIS A 66 16.72 -0.35 2.19
C HIS A 66 17.50 -1.39 1.34
N THR A 67 17.36 -2.69 1.62
CA THR A 67 18.06 -3.78 0.91
C THR A 67 17.15 -4.89 0.42
N CYS A 68 16.02 -5.12 1.11
CA CYS A 68 15.07 -6.18 0.79
C CYS A 68 13.68 -5.58 0.62
N LYS A 69 13.00 -5.92 -0.47
CA LYS A 69 11.58 -5.59 -0.66
C LYS A 69 10.74 -6.46 0.26
N VAL A 70 9.57 -5.95 0.65
CA VAL A 70 8.50 -6.76 1.22
C VAL A 70 8.19 -7.89 0.26
N ASP A 71 8.10 -9.10 0.80
CA ASP A 71 7.82 -10.27 -0.01
C ASP A 71 6.34 -10.32 -0.41
N SER A 72 6.06 -10.87 -1.59
CA SER A 72 4.70 -10.94 -2.14
C SER A 72 3.71 -11.72 -1.25
N LYS A 73 4.21 -12.62 -0.40
CA LYS A 73 3.40 -13.44 0.50
C LYS A 73 3.04 -12.66 1.76
N GLN A 74 3.96 -11.88 2.33
CA GLN A 74 3.70 -10.90 3.40
C GLN A 74 2.67 -9.87 2.95
N ALA A 75 2.83 -9.32 1.75
CA ALA A 75 1.85 -8.42 1.14
C ALA A 75 0.44 -9.04 1.09
N GLU A 76 0.35 -10.28 0.62
CA GLU A 76 -0.91 -11.02 0.54
C GLU A 76 -1.50 -11.30 1.93
N ASP A 77 -0.68 -11.69 2.90
CA ASP A 77 -1.14 -12.05 4.25
C ASP A 77 -1.65 -10.83 5.03
N PHE A 78 -1.04 -9.66 4.88
CA PHE A 78 -1.58 -8.40 5.42
C PHE A 78 -2.92 -8.03 4.79
N ALA A 79 -3.07 -8.25 3.48
CA ALA A 79 -4.31 -7.96 2.77
C ALA A 79 -5.43 -8.89 3.25
N ILE A 80 -5.11 -10.17 3.46
CA ILE A 80 -6.02 -11.14 4.07
C ILE A 80 -6.34 -10.72 5.52
N ALA A 81 -5.37 -10.25 6.29
CA ALA A 81 -5.57 -9.85 7.68
C ALA A 81 -6.34 -8.52 7.86
N ASN A 82 -6.65 -7.81 6.78
CA ASN A 82 -7.26 -6.47 6.82
C ASN A 82 -6.36 -5.42 7.48
N GLU A 83 -5.05 -5.51 7.25
CA GLU A 83 -4.04 -4.61 7.79
C GLU A 83 -3.37 -3.80 6.65
N THR A 84 -3.09 -2.53 6.92
CA THR A 84 -2.49 -1.61 5.94
C THR A 84 -0.97 -1.68 6.02
N LEU A 85 -0.32 -2.19 4.97
CA LEU A 85 1.15 -2.27 4.87
C LEU A 85 1.67 -1.28 3.84
N PHE A 86 2.55 -0.38 4.26
CA PHE A 86 3.19 0.63 3.43
C PHE A 86 4.70 0.37 3.35
N GLU A 87 5.26 0.32 2.14
CA GLU A 87 6.70 0.18 1.92
C GLU A 87 7.29 1.49 1.42
N TYR A 88 8.33 1.94 2.10
CA TYR A 88 9.12 3.07 1.66
C TYR A 88 10.47 2.61 1.09
N LYS A 89 10.67 2.82 -0.22
CA LYS A 89 11.99 2.62 -0.84
C LYS A 89 12.92 3.78 -0.51
N VAL A 90 14.00 3.51 0.21
CA VAL A 90 15.05 4.49 0.46
C VAL A 90 15.78 4.81 -0.86
N PRO A 91 15.86 6.07 -1.30
CA PRO A 91 16.63 6.46 -2.47
C PRO A 91 18.11 6.05 -2.35
N ASN A 92 18.69 5.53 -3.44
CA ASN A 92 20.11 5.10 -3.46
C ASN A 92 21.08 6.20 -3.02
N CYS A 93 20.74 7.48 -3.22
CA CYS A 93 21.56 8.62 -2.78
C CYS A 93 21.58 8.83 -1.26
N PHE A 94 20.73 8.13 -0.51
CA PHE A 94 20.67 8.13 0.96
C PHE A 94 21.28 6.88 1.58
N ASN A 95 21.91 6.03 0.77
CA ASN A 95 22.62 4.87 1.24
C ASN A 95 23.91 5.26 2.03
N PHE A 96 24.17 4.54 3.11
CA PHE A 96 25.32 4.68 4.00
C PHE A 96 26.44 3.64 3.76
N VAL A 97 26.36 2.86 2.67
CA VAL A 97 27.29 1.75 2.33
C VAL A 97 28.76 2.17 2.16
N ASN A 98 29.08 3.46 2.09
CA ASN A 98 30.47 3.94 2.00
C ASN A 98 31.04 4.21 3.40
N ASN A 99 32.37 4.03 3.57
CA ASN A 99 33.13 4.47 4.76
C ASN A 99 33.02 5.99 4.95
N ILE A 100 31.97 6.43 5.65
CA ILE A 100 31.76 7.83 6.03
C ILE A 100 32.29 8.07 7.44
N SER A 101 32.84 9.25 7.68
CA SER A 101 33.18 9.68 9.04
C SER A 101 31.91 9.90 9.87
N LEU A 102 32.02 9.84 11.20
CA LEU A 102 30.91 10.13 12.12
C LEU A 102 30.30 11.53 11.86
N GLU A 103 31.14 12.52 11.57
CA GLU A 103 30.69 13.87 11.22
C GLU A 103 29.92 13.88 9.88
N GLY A 104 30.38 13.10 8.89
CA GLY A 104 29.69 12.94 7.62
C GLY A 104 28.34 12.23 7.78
N TYR A 105 28.25 11.25 8.69
CA TYR A 105 27.00 10.59 9.06
C TYR A 105 26.00 11.58 9.66
N GLU A 106 26.39 12.37 10.66
CA GLU A 106 25.49 13.33 11.31
C GLU A 106 25.00 14.43 10.35
N LYS A 107 25.88 14.96 9.49
CA LYS A 107 25.48 15.93 8.46
C LYS A 107 24.46 15.34 7.48
N ARG A 108 24.69 14.11 7.02
CA ARG A 108 23.79 13.44 6.08
C ARG A 108 22.46 13.06 6.75
N LYS A 109 22.47 12.62 8.01
CA LYS A 109 21.28 12.38 8.83
C LYS A 109 20.43 13.64 8.97
N LEU A 110 21.02 14.78 9.30
CA LEU A 110 20.31 16.06 9.41
C LEU A 110 19.69 16.50 8.08
N PHE A 111 20.46 16.39 6.99
CA PHE A 111 19.97 16.70 5.64
C PHE A 111 18.77 15.83 5.23
N ILE A 112 18.85 14.52 5.46
CA ILE A 112 17.76 13.58 5.16
C ILE A 112 16.54 13.90 6.02
N ALA A 113 16.72 14.12 7.33
CA ALA A 113 15.65 14.48 8.25
C ALA A 113 14.94 15.78 7.82
N GLU A 114 15.70 16.81 7.41
CA GLU A 114 15.13 18.06 6.90
C GLU A 114 14.35 17.85 5.60
N LYS A 115 14.87 17.01 4.69
CA LYS A 115 14.18 16.68 3.44
C LYS A 115 12.86 15.96 3.71
N TYR A 116 12.81 15.01 4.64
CA TYR A 116 11.56 14.33 5.01
C TYR A 116 10.57 15.26 5.72
N ARG A 117 11.04 16.16 6.59
CA ARG A 117 10.18 17.19 7.19
C ARG A 117 9.54 18.09 6.14
N LYS A 118 10.30 18.49 5.12
CA LYS A 118 9.82 19.39 4.05
C LYS A 118 8.91 18.69 3.04
N ASN A 119 9.30 17.49 2.59
CA ASN A 119 8.72 16.85 1.42
C ASN A 119 7.86 15.63 1.73
N GLY A 120 7.86 15.14 2.98
CA GLY A 120 7.26 13.86 3.33
C GLY A 120 8.10 12.65 2.91
N VAL A 121 7.61 11.46 3.26
CA VAL A 121 8.21 10.17 2.91
C VAL A 121 7.44 9.57 1.72
N TYR A 122 8.17 9.22 0.66
CA TYR A 122 7.62 8.77 -0.62
C TYR A 122 7.64 7.26 -0.71
N GLY A 123 6.60 6.58 -0.22
CA GLY A 123 6.47 5.13 -0.33
C GLY A 123 5.30 4.68 -1.18
N CYS A 124 5.17 3.37 -1.33
CA CYS A 124 4.12 2.69 -2.08
C CYS A 124 3.33 1.80 -1.11
N LEU A 125 2.00 1.78 -1.23
CA LEU A 125 1.19 0.85 -0.44
C LEU A 125 1.32 -0.56 -1.01
N ILE A 126 1.58 -1.53 -0.14
CA ILE A 126 1.71 -2.95 -0.46
C ILE A 126 0.43 -3.73 -0.20
N SER A 127 -0.33 -3.37 0.85
CA SER A 127 -1.58 -4.05 1.21
C SER A 127 -2.68 -3.07 1.65
N LYS A 128 -3.89 -3.26 1.13
CA LYS A 128 -5.11 -2.54 1.53
C LYS A 128 -5.87 -3.33 2.60
N THR A 129 -6.51 -2.61 3.53
CA THR A 129 -7.64 -3.17 4.28
C THR A 129 -8.76 -3.58 3.30
N ARG A 130 -9.46 -4.67 3.61
CA ARG A 130 -10.62 -5.25 2.92
C ARG A 130 -11.80 -4.30 2.72
N GLN A 131 -11.77 -3.09 3.31
CA GLN A 131 -12.98 -2.28 3.46
C GLN A 131 -13.43 -1.53 2.21
N GLU A 132 -12.60 -1.23 1.21
CA GLU A 132 -13.06 -0.79 -0.12
C GLU A 132 -11.89 -0.62 -1.08
N SER A 133 -12.14 -0.73 -2.40
CA SER A 133 -11.13 -0.35 -3.39
C SER A 133 -11.05 1.16 -3.48
N LEU A 134 -9.85 1.71 -3.25
CA LEU A 134 -9.54 3.15 -3.33
C LEU A 134 -9.70 3.73 -4.73
N ALA A 135 -9.74 2.87 -5.74
CA ALA A 135 -9.92 3.31 -7.09
C ALA A 135 -11.36 3.81 -7.26
N TYR A 136 -11.51 4.99 -7.86
CA TYR A 136 -12.83 5.46 -8.22
C TYR A 136 -13.41 4.59 -9.35
N TRP A 137 -14.31 3.68 -9.00
CA TRP A 137 -14.94 2.77 -9.94
C TRP A 137 -16.19 3.40 -10.56
N LYS A 138 -16.15 3.61 -11.88
CA LYS A 138 -17.31 4.05 -12.66
C LYS A 138 -18.06 2.85 -13.22
N LYS A 139 -19.35 2.74 -12.89
CA LYS A 139 -20.25 1.74 -13.49
C LYS A 139 -20.79 2.26 -14.83
N SER A 140 -20.69 1.45 -15.87
CA SER A 140 -21.28 1.71 -17.18
C SER A 140 -22.74 1.24 -17.25
N GLU A 141 -23.49 1.73 -18.24
CA GLU A 141 -24.88 1.29 -18.52
C GLU A 141 -24.98 -0.21 -18.80
N LYS A 142 -23.92 -0.80 -19.38
CA LYS A 142 -23.82 -2.24 -19.65
C LYS A 142 -23.48 -3.08 -18.41
N GLY A 143 -23.36 -2.45 -17.24
CA GLY A 143 -23.09 -3.11 -15.96
C GLY A 143 -21.61 -3.37 -15.65
N ASN A 144 -20.70 -3.02 -16.56
CA ASN A 144 -19.26 -3.14 -16.33
C ASN A 144 -18.76 -2.04 -15.41
N TRP A 145 -17.78 -2.35 -14.56
CA TRP A 145 -17.10 -1.38 -13.71
C TRP A 145 -15.72 -1.08 -14.26
N THR A 146 -15.33 0.19 -14.29
CA THR A 146 -14.03 0.62 -14.82
C THR A 146 -13.33 1.55 -13.84
N ALA A 147 -12.02 1.40 -13.70
CA ALA A 147 -11.20 2.30 -12.90
C ALA A 147 -9.78 2.38 -13.47
N ARG A 148 -9.10 3.49 -13.18
CA ARG A 148 -7.67 3.63 -13.39
C ARG A 148 -6.98 3.45 -12.04
N ILE A 149 -6.02 2.53 -11.98
CA ILE A 149 -5.28 2.18 -10.76
C ILE A 149 -3.80 2.26 -11.11
N GLY A 150 -3.12 3.28 -10.58
CA GLY A 150 -1.79 3.68 -11.04
C GLY A 150 -1.79 4.01 -12.54
N GLU A 151 -0.85 3.43 -13.30
CA GLU A 151 -0.74 3.63 -14.74
C GLU A 151 -1.65 2.70 -15.58
N HIS A 152 -2.40 1.80 -14.93
CA HIS A 152 -3.14 0.75 -15.61
C HIS A 152 -4.65 0.98 -15.58
N SER A 153 -5.31 0.59 -16.68
CA SER A 153 -6.77 0.57 -16.78
C SER A 153 -7.30 -0.81 -16.43
N PHE A 154 -8.38 -0.82 -15.63
CA PHE A 154 -9.06 -2.03 -15.19
C PHE A 154 -10.54 -2.01 -15.56
N THR A 155 -11.06 -3.16 -15.96
CA THR A 155 -12.49 -3.37 -16.22
C THR A 155 -12.96 -4.65 -15.56
N ILE A 156 -14.02 -4.57 -14.75
CA ILE A 156 -14.70 -5.72 -14.18
C ILE A 156 -15.99 -5.98 -14.95
N ILE A 157 -16.19 -7.22 -15.37
CA ILE A 157 -17.36 -7.70 -16.09
C ILE A 157 -18.05 -8.81 -15.31
N LYS A 158 -19.39 -8.89 -15.35
CA LYS A 158 -20.11 -10.06 -14.81
C LYS A 158 -20.12 -11.18 -15.86
N SER A 159 -19.87 -12.41 -15.44
CA SER A 159 -19.93 -13.58 -16.33
C SER A 159 -21.34 -13.77 -16.88
N LYS A 160 -21.43 -14.21 -18.15
CA LYS A 160 -22.69 -14.66 -18.76
C LYS A 160 -23.00 -16.14 -18.46
N PHE A 161 -22.01 -16.87 -17.93
CA PHE A 161 -22.05 -18.33 -17.78
C PHE A 161 -21.99 -18.77 -16.31
N GLY A 162 -22.01 -17.83 -15.36
CA GLY A 162 -21.96 -18.11 -13.93
C GLY A 162 -22.09 -16.86 -13.08
N GLU A 163 -22.09 -17.03 -11.75
CA GLU A 163 -22.25 -15.92 -10.80
C GLU A 163 -20.97 -15.10 -10.56
N ASN A 164 -19.84 -15.52 -11.15
CA ASN A 164 -18.56 -14.87 -10.93
C ASN A 164 -18.32 -13.65 -11.83
N TYR A 165 -17.38 -12.81 -11.41
CA TYR A 165 -16.88 -11.66 -12.14
C TYR A 165 -15.56 -11.99 -12.84
N GLY A 166 -15.26 -11.28 -13.92
CA GLY A 166 -13.99 -11.29 -14.63
C GLY A 166 -13.32 -9.93 -14.52
N LEU A 167 -12.00 -9.92 -14.38
CA LEU A 167 -11.17 -8.73 -14.30
C LEU A 167 -10.27 -8.63 -15.53
N ILE A 168 -10.40 -7.55 -16.27
CA ILE A 168 -9.62 -7.23 -17.45
C ILE A 168 -8.63 -6.12 -17.10
N TYR A 169 -7.38 -6.26 -17.51
CA TYR A 169 -6.31 -5.30 -17.22
C TYR A 169 -5.25 -5.24 -18.32
N GLY A 170 -4.52 -4.12 -18.39
CA GLY A 170 -3.47 -3.89 -19.38
C GLY A 170 -3.98 -4.00 -20.82
N ASN A 171 -3.21 -4.64 -21.70
CA ASN A 171 -3.56 -4.86 -23.11
C ASN A 171 -4.59 -6.00 -23.31
N GLY A 172 -5.69 -5.99 -22.55
CA GLY A 172 -6.80 -6.95 -22.70
C GLY A 172 -6.60 -8.32 -22.05
N LYS A 173 -5.66 -8.45 -21.10
CA LYS A 173 -5.53 -9.68 -20.29
C LYS A 173 -6.75 -9.84 -19.39
N CYS A 174 -7.20 -11.06 -19.16
CA CYS A 174 -8.41 -11.35 -18.39
C CYS A 174 -8.16 -12.44 -17.34
N LEU A 175 -8.68 -12.22 -16.13
CA LEU A 175 -8.70 -13.19 -15.02
C LEU A 175 -10.14 -13.40 -14.54
N TRP A 176 -10.50 -14.66 -14.30
CA TRP A 176 -11.80 -15.05 -13.72
C TRP A 176 -11.68 -15.60 -12.29
N GLN A 177 -10.44 -15.88 -11.90
CA GLN A 177 -10.03 -16.31 -10.58
C GLN A 177 -8.58 -15.87 -10.36
N TYR A 178 -8.19 -15.73 -9.11
CA TYR A 178 -6.82 -15.44 -8.71
C TYR A 178 -6.49 -16.25 -7.45
N ASN A 179 -5.27 -16.80 -7.37
CA ASN A 179 -4.85 -17.73 -6.30
C ASN A 179 -5.88 -18.85 -6.01
N GLY A 180 -6.42 -19.45 -7.08
CA GLY A 180 -7.41 -20.55 -6.98
C GLY A 180 -8.82 -20.13 -6.54
N LYS A 181 -9.07 -18.84 -6.27
CA LYS A 181 -10.37 -18.32 -5.84
C LYS A 181 -11.07 -17.52 -6.95
N LYS A 182 -12.32 -17.86 -7.24
CA LYS A 182 -13.17 -17.10 -8.16
C LYS A 182 -13.64 -15.80 -7.53
N PHE A 183 -13.84 -14.76 -8.34
CA PHE A 183 -14.40 -13.49 -7.87
C PHE A 183 -15.93 -13.62 -7.79
N LEU A 184 -16.48 -13.89 -6.60
CA LEU A 184 -17.91 -14.13 -6.43
C LEU A 184 -18.69 -12.84 -6.14
N ALA A 185 -18.07 -11.86 -5.50
CA ALA A 185 -18.62 -10.52 -5.33
C ALA A 185 -17.86 -9.48 -6.16
N ILE A 186 -18.54 -8.37 -6.49
CA ILE A 186 -17.92 -7.24 -7.19
C ILE A 186 -16.75 -6.66 -6.38
N ASP A 187 -16.89 -6.59 -5.06
CA ASP A 187 -15.82 -6.06 -4.20
C ASP A 187 -14.63 -7.01 -4.11
N ASP A 188 -14.81 -8.32 -4.29
CA ASP A 188 -13.69 -9.25 -4.46
C ASP A 188 -12.88 -8.90 -5.72
N ALA A 189 -13.56 -8.67 -6.84
CA ALA A 189 -12.92 -8.32 -8.09
C ALA A 189 -12.20 -6.96 -8.01
N LYS A 190 -12.81 -5.95 -7.36
CA LYS A 190 -12.18 -4.65 -7.15
C LYS A 190 -10.92 -4.74 -6.29
N ARG A 191 -10.97 -5.51 -5.20
CA ARG A 191 -9.79 -5.76 -4.33
C ARG A 191 -8.67 -6.48 -5.07
N ASN A 192 -9.00 -7.50 -5.87
CA ASN A 192 -7.99 -8.20 -6.66
C ASN A 192 -7.40 -7.31 -7.76
N ALA A 193 -8.17 -6.37 -8.33
CA ALA A 193 -7.66 -5.40 -9.29
C ALA A 193 -6.56 -4.52 -8.69
N ASP A 194 -6.74 -4.09 -7.45
CA ASP A 194 -5.74 -3.32 -6.72
C ASP A 194 -4.44 -4.11 -6.52
N PHE A 195 -4.54 -5.37 -6.12
CA PHE A 195 -3.37 -6.23 -5.95
C PHE A 195 -2.66 -6.54 -7.27
N ILE A 196 -3.43 -6.74 -8.35
CA ILE A 196 -2.89 -6.91 -9.70
C ILE A 196 -2.17 -5.65 -10.16
N ALA A 197 -2.71 -4.46 -9.88
CA ALA A 197 -2.04 -3.19 -10.17
C ALA A 197 -0.70 -3.09 -9.44
N PHE A 198 -0.66 -3.50 -8.17
CA PHE A 198 0.58 -3.56 -7.38
C PHE A 198 1.62 -4.49 -8.04
N LYS A 199 1.23 -5.70 -8.43
CA LYS A 199 2.13 -6.63 -9.13
C LYS A 199 2.65 -6.07 -10.44
N LEU A 200 1.80 -5.43 -11.25
CA LEU A 200 2.22 -4.80 -12.50
C LEU A 200 3.23 -3.68 -12.27
N TYR A 201 2.99 -2.83 -11.28
CA TYR A 201 3.90 -1.75 -10.90
C TYR A 201 5.29 -2.29 -10.52
N ASN A 202 5.34 -3.43 -9.83
CA ASN A 202 6.59 -4.08 -9.44
C ASN A 202 7.24 -4.93 -10.54
N GLY A 203 6.64 -5.02 -11.74
CA GLY A 203 7.12 -5.87 -12.82
C GLY A 203 6.98 -7.36 -12.53
N GLU A 204 6.08 -7.73 -11.62
CA GLU A 204 5.87 -9.12 -11.17
C GLU A 204 4.93 -9.88 -12.12
N LYS A 205 5.09 -11.21 -12.10
CA LYS A 205 4.16 -12.11 -12.79
C LYS A 205 2.84 -12.20 -12.02
N ILE A 206 1.76 -12.25 -12.81
CA ILE A 206 0.38 -12.36 -12.33
C ILE A 206 -0.09 -13.79 -12.46
#